data_AF-A0A9P7ZLW8-F1
#
_entry.id   AF-A0A9P7ZLW8-F1
#
_cell.length_a   1.000
_cell.length_b   1.000
_cell.length_c   1.000
_cell.angle_alpha   90.00
_cell.angle_beta   90.00
_cell.angle_gamma   90.00
#
_symmetry.space_group_name_H-M   'P 1'
#
loop_
_entity.id
_entity.type
_entity.pdbx_description
1 polymer ?
#
loop_
_entity_poly.entity_id
_entity_poly.type
_entity_poly.pdbx_seq_one_letter_code
_entity_poly.pdbx_strand_id
1 'polypeptide(L)'
;MRMTLELGGLLLAAQAFVASAQNCPAIHVFGARETTVAPGYGSAGALVQQIQSAYPGTTSEAITYPACGGGASCGGIAYGDSARQGTAAVASAVNSFNQRCPNTQLVLVGYSQGGQIMDNAFCGGGDTSSGISDPSIPISSAAQAQIKAAIFMGDPRYRYGQAYGVGTCRASGFAARPAGFTCPNGSKVQLYCDSQDPYCCNGNDANHHQQYVSIYGSQAMTFIRARLNASGGGGTEPPAPTTTSGSGGGGGGTCSALWGQCGGNGWSGPTCCSSGSCNKVNDWYSQCVN
;
A
#
# COMPACT_ATOMS: atom_id res chain seq x y z
N MET A 1 -15.73 -71.43 -14.18
CA MET A 1 -15.92 -70.19 -14.96
C MET A 1 -14.96 -69.15 -14.42
N ARG A 2 -14.17 -68.53 -15.31
CA ARG A 2 -13.18 -67.51 -14.98
C ARG A 2 -13.91 -66.22 -14.61
N MET A 3 -13.59 -65.62 -13.46
CA MET A 3 -13.94 -64.24 -13.15
C MET A 3 -12.62 -63.51 -12.92
N THR A 4 -12.20 -62.80 -13.97
CA THR A 4 -11.02 -61.96 -14.01
C THR A 4 -11.21 -60.74 -13.12
N LEU A 5 -10.18 -60.49 -12.33
CA LEU A 5 -10.00 -59.40 -11.38
C LEU A 5 -9.58 -58.14 -12.16
N GLU A 6 -10.44 -57.13 -12.27
CA GLU A 6 -10.05 -55.80 -12.73
C GLU A 6 -9.96 -54.85 -11.54
N LEU A 7 -8.86 -54.95 -10.78
CA LEU A 7 -8.37 -53.85 -9.95
C LEU A 7 -7.40 -53.01 -10.78
N GLY A 8 -7.91 -51.98 -11.45
CA GLY A 8 -7.07 -51.13 -12.29
C GLY A 8 -7.74 -49.82 -12.68
N GLY A 9 -7.99 -48.92 -11.72
CA GLY A 9 -8.64 -47.65 -12.04
C GLY A 9 -8.62 -46.53 -11.00
N LEU A 10 -7.84 -46.63 -9.92
CA LEU A 10 -7.82 -45.60 -8.86
C LEU A 10 -6.38 -45.19 -8.50
N LEU A 11 -5.58 -44.71 -9.45
CA LEU A 11 -4.27 -44.12 -9.11
C LEU A 11 -3.77 -43.02 -10.06
N LEU A 12 -4.65 -42.34 -10.81
CA LEU A 12 -4.26 -41.24 -11.72
C LEU A 12 -4.86 -39.87 -11.40
N ALA A 13 -5.68 -39.72 -10.35
CA ALA A 13 -6.26 -38.42 -9.97
C ALA A 13 -5.50 -37.66 -8.86
N ALA A 14 -4.41 -38.23 -8.31
CA ALA A 14 -3.65 -37.57 -7.23
C ALA A 14 -2.46 -36.72 -7.72
N GLN A 15 -2.07 -36.84 -8.99
CA GLN A 15 -0.89 -36.11 -9.52
C GLN A 15 -1.22 -34.75 -10.16
N ALA A 16 -2.51 -34.40 -10.31
CA ALA A 16 -2.90 -33.08 -10.82
C ALA A 16 -2.90 -31.96 -9.76
N PHE A 17 -2.78 -32.30 -8.47
CA PHE A 17 -2.75 -31.32 -7.37
C PHE A 17 -1.33 -30.87 -6.95
N VAL A 18 -0.29 -31.37 -7.61
CA VAL A 18 1.12 -31.06 -7.26
C VAL A 18 1.82 -30.21 -8.34
N ALA A 19 1.09 -29.72 -9.34
CA ALA A 19 1.66 -29.04 -10.50
C ALA A 19 1.31 -27.53 -10.63
N SER A 20 1.01 -26.83 -9.52
CA SER A 20 0.85 -25.36 -9.55
C SER A 20 1.43 -24.61 -8.34
N ALA A 21 2.43 -25.15 -7.64
CA ALA A 21 3.32 -24.32 -6.82
C ALA A 21 4.22 -23.48 -7.75
N GLN A 22 3.62 -22.67 -8.62
CA GLN A 22 4.29 -21.69 -9.45
C GLN A 22 4.74 -20.55 -8.54
N ASN A 23 6.03 -20.55 -8.15
CA ASN A 23 6.82 -19.43 -7.64
C ASN A 23 6.04 -18.29 -6.95
N CYS A 24 5.16 -18.61 -6.00
CA CYS A 24 4.46 -17.58 -5.22
C CYS A 24 5.48 -16.86 -4.35
N PRO A 25 5.51 -15.52 -4.36
CA PRO A 25 6.44 -14.77 -3.55
C PRO A 25 6.05 -14.90 -2.06
N ALA A 26 7.01 -14.70 -1.16
CA ALA A 26 6.70 -14.62 0.27
C ALA A 26 5.79 -13.41 0.57
N ILE A 27 6.03 -12.29 -0.13
CA ILE A 27 5.29 -11.04 -0.01
C ILE A 27 4.89 -10.55 -1.41
N HIS A 28 3.67 -10.06 -1.53
CA HIS A 28 3.20 -9.37 -2.73
C HIS A 28 2.55 -8.03 -2.38
N VAL A 29 2.87 -6.99 -3.15
CA VAL A 29 2.38 -5.63 -2.91
C VAL A 29 1.45 -5.18 -4.03
N PHE A 30 0.25 -4.73 -3.67
CA PHE A 30 -0.63 -4.01 -4.58
C PHE A 30 -0.44 -2.51 -4.38
N GLY A 31 -0.18 -1.78 -5.48
CA GLY A 31 -0.10 -0.33 -5.44
C GLY A 31 -1.21 0.34 -6.26
N ALA A 32 -1.84 1.38 -5.74
CA ALA A 32 -2.82 2.18 -6.47
C ALA A 32 -2.42 3.66 -6.49
N ARG A 33 -2.31 4.20 -7.71
CA ARG A 33 -1.97 5.59 -8.00
C ARG A 33 -3.08 6.57 -7.65
N GLU A 34 -2.72 7.84 -7.70
CA GLU A 34 -3.57 9.01 -7.58
C GLU A 34 -4.24 9.40 -8.90
N THR A 35 -5.23 10.29 -8.83
CA THR A 35 -6.00 10.76 -9.98
C THR A 35 -5.10 11.46 -11.03
N THR A 36 -5.45 11.30 -12.31
CA THR A 36 -4.79 11.85 -13.52
C THR A 36 -3.45 11.25 -13.91
N VAL A 37 -2.82 10.49 -13.01
CA VAL A 37 -1.53 9.85 -13.31
C VAL A 37 -1.72 8.71 -14.30
N ALA A 38 -0.75 8.55 -15.20
CA ALA A 38 -0.74 7.47 -16.19
C ALA A 38 -0.73 6.07 -15.51
N PRO A 39 -1.15 5.01 -16.22
CA PRO A 39 -1.15 3.65 -15.66
C PRO A 39 0.19 3.26 -15.01
N GLY A 40 0.12 2.72 -13.80
CA GLY A 40 1.28 2.43 -12.96
C GLY A 40 0.99 2.70 -11.49
N TYR A 41 2.06 2.83 -10.69
CA TYR A 41 1.95 3.01 -9.24
C TYR A 41 1.72 4.46 -8.80
N GLY A 42 2.06 5.45 -9.64
CA GLY A 42 2.07 6.86 -9.23
C GLY A 42 2.91 7.09 -7.97
N SER A 43 2.45 7.97 -7.09
CA SER A 43 3.12 8.31 -5.84
C SER A 43 3.19 7.15 -4.85
N ALA A 44 2.33 6.13 -4.96
CA ALA A 44 2.46 4.89 -4.18
C ALA A 44 3.77 4.14 -4.50
N GLY A 45 4.34 4.33 -5.69
CA GLY A 45 5.49 3.59 -6.21
C GLY A 45 6.74 3.71 -5.33
N ALA A 46 6.97 4.88 -4.72
CA ALA A 46 8.13 5.07 -3.85
C ALA A 46 8.07 4.18 -2.59
N LEU A 47 6.90 4.01 -1.98
CA LEU A 47 6.75 3.10 -0.84
C LEU A 47 6.76 1.63 -1.28
N VAL A 48 6.20 1.29 -2.45
CA VAL A 48 6.31 -0.05 -3.04
C VAL A 48 7.79 -0.44 -3.22
N GLN A 49 8.60 0.48 -3.76
CA GLN A 49 10.05 0.26 -3.93
C GLN A 49 10.78 0.12 -2.59
N GLN A 50 10.41 0.88 -1.57
CA GLN A 50 10.97 0.71 -0.22
C GLN A 50 10.67 -0.68 0.35
N ILE A 51 9.46 -1.22 0.14
CA ILE A 51 9.10 -2.57 0.56
C ILE A 51 9.94 -3.61 -0.19
N GLN A 52 10.02 -3.52 -1.51
CA GLN A 52 10.80 -4.45 -2.33
C GLN A 52 12.29 -4.46 -1.97
N SER A 53 12.84 -3.29 -1.65
CA SER A 53 14.23 -3.15 -1.23
C SER A 53 14.49 -3.75 0.15
N ALA A 54 13.53 -3.62 1.08
CA ALA A 54 13.65 -4.17 2.42
C ALA A 54 13.41 -5.69 2.48
N TYR A 55 12.67 -6.24 1.52
CA TYR A 55 12.28 -7.65 1.47
C TYR A 55 12.58 -8.25 0.08
N PRO A 56 13.82 -8.71 -0.17
CA PRO A 56 14.21 -9.30 -1.43
C PRO A 56 13.30 -10.47 -1.85
N GLY A 57 12.92 -10.51 -3.12
CA GLY A 57 11.96 -11.50 -3.65
C GLY A 57 10.49 -11.09 -3.54
N THR A 58 10.19 -9.92 -2.93
CA THR A 58 8.86 -9.33 -2.99
C THR A 58 8.51 -8.94 -4.42
N THR A 59 7.34 -9.38 -4.90
CA THR A 59 6.78 -8.90 -6.18
C THR A 59 5.69 -7.87 -5.93
N SER A 60 5.30 -7.14 -6.97
CA SER A 60 4.24 -6.14 -6.87
C SER A 60 3.47 -6.01 -8.18
N GLU A 61 2.23 -5.54 -8.08
CA GLU A 61 1.45 -5.13 -9.25
C GLU A 61 0.66 -3.85 -8.98
N ALA A 62 0.49 -3.04 -10.02
CA ALA A 62 -0.30 -1.82 -9.95
C ALA A 62 -1.78 -2.14 -10.23
N ILE A 63 -2.69 -1.56 -9.46
CA ILE A 63 -4.12 -1.67 -9.71
C ILE A 63 -4.44 -0.99 -11.04
N THR A 64 -4.98 -1.78 -11.98
CA THR A 64 -5.45 -1.26 -13.26
C THR A 64 -6.87 -0.73 -13.09
N TYR A 65 -6.99 0.60 -13.09
CA TYR A 65 -8.26 1.30 -13.00
C TYR A 65 -8.13 2.71 -13.62
N PRO A 66 -9.24 3.45 -13.87
CA PRO A 66 -9.18 4.71 -14.59
C PRO A 66 -8.30 5.78 -13.94
N ALA A 67 -8.26 5.87 -12.61
CA ALA A 67 -7.62 6.96 -11.86
C ALA A 67 -7.95 8.34 -12.43
N CYS A 68 -9.23 8.63 -12.61
CA CYS A 68 -9.69 9.82 -13.32
C CYS A 68 -10.66 10.66 -12.48
N GLY A 69 -10.79 11.93 -12.88
CA GLY A 69 -11.66 12.92 -12.26
C GLY A 69 -12.42 13.75 -13.31
N GLY A 70 -12.67 13.19 -14.49
CA GLY A 70 -13.32 13.85 -15.63
C GLY A 70 -12.36 14.45 -16.67
N GLY A 71 -11.05 14.39 -16.43
CA GLY A 71 -10.04 14.91 -17.36
C GLY A 71 -9.87 14.04 -18.61
N ALA A 72 -9.70 14.67 -19.77
CA ALA A 72 -9.50 13.96 -21.04
C ALA A 72 -8.24 13.07 -21.05
N SER A 73 -7.18 13.46 -20.33
CA SER A 73 -5.92 12.71 -20.22
C SER A 73 -6.07 11.32 -19.59
N CYS A 74 -7.13 11.10 -18.83
CA CYS A 74 -7.44 9.82 -18.17
C CYS A 74 -8.74 9.18 -18.67
N GLY A 75 -9.21 9.61 -19.85
CA GLY A 75 -10.39 9.03 -20.52
C GLY A 75 -11.73 9.66 -20.16
N GLY A 76 -11.73 10.81 -19.47
CA GLY A 76 -12.96 11.56 -19.16
C GLY A 76 -13.88 10.92 -18.13
N ILE A 77 -13.44 9.86 -17.45
CA ILE A 77 -14.24 9.15 -16.45
C ILE A 77 -14.43 10.02 -15.21
N ALA A 78 -15.67 10.22 -14.79
CA ALA A 78 -16.01 10.99 -13.59
C ALA A 78 -15.35 10.39 -12.34
N TYR A 79 -15.04 11.24 -11.35
CA TYR A 79 -14.31 10.81 -10.15
C TYR A 79 -14.97 9.64 -9.42
N GLY A 80 -16.27 9.75 -9.14
CA GLY A 80 -17.03 8.70 -8.45
C GLY A 80 -17.08 7.39 -9.25
N ASP A 81 -17.18 7.46 -10.58
CA ASP A 81 -17.14 6.27 -11.44
C ASP A 81 -15.75 5.63 -11.45
N SER A 82 -14.69 6.43 -11.46
CA SER A 82 -13.31 5.96 -11.34
C SER A 82 -13.07 5.26 -10.01
N ALA A 83 -13.52 5.86 -8.90
CA ALA A 83 -13.41 5.27 -7.58
C ALA A 83 -14.24 3.98 -7.43
N ARG A 84 -15.45 3.93 -8.01
CA ARG A 84 -16.29 2.71 -8.02
C ARG A 84 -15.64 1.58 -8.82
N GLN A 85 -15.17 1.87 -10.03
CA GLN A 85 -14.45 0.90 -10.87
C GLN A 85 -13.14 0.45 -10.21
N GLY A 86 -12.39 1.38 -9.61
CA GLY A 86 -11.16 1.06 -8.90
C GLY A 86 -11.38 0.18 -7.67
N THR A 87 -12.47 0.40 -6.93
CA THR A 87 -12.84 -0.45 -5.79
C THR A 87 -13.07 -1.91 -6.25
N ALA A 88 -13.80 -2.09 -7.35
CA ALA A 88 -14.00 -3.41 -7.95
C ALA A 88 -12.68 -4.01 -8.49
N ALA A 89 -11.81 -3.18 -9.09
CA ALA A 89 -10.51 -3.61 -9.60
C ALA A 89 -9.57 -4.09 -8.48
N VAL A 90 -9.52 -3.39 -7.34
CA VAL A 90 -8.78 -3.84 -6.14
C VAL A 90 -9.29 -5.21 -5.70
N ALA A 91 -10.61 -5.35 -5.53
CA ALA A 91 -11.22 -6.60 -5.09
C ALA A 91 -10.87 -7.76 -6.04
N SER A 92 -10.99 -7.54 -7.35
CA SER A 92 -10.65 -8.54 -8.37
C SER A 92 -9.17 -8.92 -8.30
N ALA A 93 -8.25 -7.96 -8.34
CA ALA A 93 -6.82 -8.23 -8.35
C ALA A 93 -6.37 -8.99 -7.10
N VAL A 94 -6.79 -8.52 -5.92
CA VAL A 94 -6.42 -9.12 -4.64
C VAL A 94 -7.01 -10.53 -4.48
N ASN A 95 -8.28 -10.73 -4.83
CA ASN A 95 -8.92 -12.04 -4.74
C ASN A 95 -8.31 -13.04 -5.72
N SER A 96 -8.10 -12.64 -6.98
CA SER A 96 -7.50 -13.50 -8.00
C SER A 96 -6.04 -13.84 -7.69
N PHE A 97 -5.27 -12.91 -7.12
CA PHE A 97 -3.93 -13.21 -6.65
C PHE A 97 -3.95 -14.20 -5.48
N ASN A 98 -4.79 -13.97 -4.46
CA ASN A 98 -4.87 -14.87 -3.31
C ASN A 98 -5.32 -16.28 -3.69
N GLN A 99 -6.21 -16.43 -4.68
CA GLN A 99 -6.59 -17.74 -5.20
C GLN A 99 -5.39 -18.50 -5.82
N ARG A 100 -4.49 -17.79 -6.50
CA ARG A 100 -3.26 -18.36 -7.07
C ARG A 100 -2.17 -18.59 -6.04
N CYS A 101 -2.07 -17.69 -5.06
CA CYS A 101 -1.02 -17.67 -4.03
C CYS A 101 -1.63 -17.51 -2.63
N PRO A 102 -2.29 -18.55 -2.10
CA PRO A 102 -3.10 -18.46 -0.88
C PRO A 102 -2.30 -18.24 0.40
N ASN A 103 -0.99 -18.50 0.36
CA ASN A 103 -0.08 -18.36 1.50
C ASN A 103 0.81 -17.10 1.43
N THR A 104 0.77 -16.35 0.32
CA THR A 104 1.56 -15.13 0.18
C THR A 104 1.00 -14.03 1.08
N GLN A 105 1.90 -13.33 1.78
CA GLN A 105 1.53 -12.16 2.57
C GLN A 105 1.28 -10.97 1.65
N LEU A 106 0.15 -10.28 1.82
CA LEU A 106 -0.26 -9.18 0.96
C LEU A 106 -0.09 -7.84 1.68
N VAL A 107 0.39 -6.84 0.95
CA VAL A 107 0.45 -5.44 1.40
C VAL A 107 -0.31 -4.57 0.40
N LEU A 108 -1.15 -3.68 0.89
CA LEU A 108 -1.85 -2.69 0.07
C LEU A 108 -1.20 -1.32 0.27
N VAL A 109 -0.90 -0.60 -0.82
CA VAL A 109 -0.39 0.77 -0.80
C VAL A 109 -1.21 1.64 -1.74
N GLY A 110 -2.04 2.51 -1.19
CA GLY A 110 -2.92 3.40 -1.95
C GLY A 110 -2.58 4.86 -1.73
N TYR A 111 -2.53 5.65 -2.80
CA TYR A 111 -2.26 7.09 -2.74
C TYR A 111 -3.44 7.89 -3.30
N SER A 112 -3.95 8.88 -2.56
CA SER A 112 -5.10 9.72 -2.95
C SER A 112 -6.35 8.88 -3.29
N GLN A 113 -6.90 9.00 -4.50
CA GLN A 113 -7.97 8.11 -5.01
C GLN A 113 -7.58 6.62 -4.91
N GLY A 114 -6.30 6.27 -5.06
CA GLY A 114 -5.78 4.93 -4.83
C GLY A 114 -5.93 4.45 -3.38
N GLY A 115 -5.82 5.36 -2.41
CA GLY A 115 -6.15 5.11 -1.00
C GLY A 115 -7.63 4.81 -0.83
N GLN A 116 -8.49 5.70 -1.36
CA GLN A 116 -9.95 5.57 -1.29
C GLN A 116 -10.45 4.22 -1.84
N ILE A 117 -9.96 3.78 -2.99
CA ILE A 117 -10.42 2.51 -3.59
C ILE A 117 -9.97 1.29 -2.78
N MET A 118 -8.81 1.37 -2.12
CA MET A 118 -8.33 0.30 -1.24
C MET A 118 -9.03 0.32 0.13
N ASP A 119 -9.34 1.50 0.69
CA ASP A 119 -10.19 1.64 1.88
C ASP A 119 -11.57 1.02 1.62
N ASN A 120 -12.21 1.39 0.52
CA ASN A 120 -13.50 0.81 0.12
C ASN A 120 -13.43 -0.72 0.03
N ALA A 121 -12.41 -1.25 -0.67
CA ALA A 121 -12.30 -2.68 -0.91
C ALA A 121 -11.93 -3.49 0.34
N PHE A 122 -11.14 -2.93 1.27
CA PHE A 122 -10.62 -3.64 2.44
C PHE A 122 -11.44 -3.44 3.71
N CYS A 123 -12.03 -2.26 3.89
CA CYS A 123 -12.84 -1.92 5.05
C CYS A 123 -14.35 -2.00 4.79
N GLY A 124 -14.80 -2.09 3.53
CA GLY A 124 -16.22 -2.14 3.18
C GLY A 124 -16.93 -0.82 3.52
N GLY A 125 -18.15 -0.89 4.04
CA GLY A 125 -18.90 0.26 4.60
C GLY A 125 -19.45 1.25 3.56
N GLY A 126 -19.35 0.92 2.27
CA GLY A 126 -19.82 1.75 1.17
C GLY A 126 -19.05 3.06 0.98
N ASP A 127 -19.41 3.76 -0.08
CA ASP A 127 -18.92 5.09 -0.45
C ASP A 127 -19.95 5.78 -1.34
N THR A 128 -20.89 6.48 -0.70
CA THR A 128 -21.98 7.17 -1.37
C THR A 128 -21.50 8.28 -2.30
N SER A 129 -20.34 8.89 -2.03
CA SER A 129 -19.72 9.88 -2.91
C SER A 129 -19.30 9.29 -4.27
N SER A 130 -19.10 7.97 -4.31
CA SER A 130 -18.75 7.20 -5.51
C SER A 130 -19.89 6.31 -6.01
N GLY A 131 -21.09 6.44 -5.44
CA GLY A 131 -22.24 5.59 -5.79
C GLY A 131 -22.11 4.13 -5.35
N ILE A 132 -21.29 3.83 -4.34
CA ILE A 132 -21.21 2.49 -3.72
C ILE A 132 -22.13 2.46 -2.51
N SER A 133 -23.28 1.81 -2.63
CA SER A 133 -24.25 1.68 -1.53
C SER A 133 -24.09 0.40 -0.71
N ASP A 134 -23.50 -0.65 -1.29
CA ASP A 134 -23.28 -1.93 -0.59
C ASP A 134 -22.21 -1.76 0.50
N PRO A 135 -22.52 -2.01 1.78
CA PRO A 135 -21.56 -1.91 2.87
C PRO A 135 -20.67 -3.16 3.02
N SER A 136 -20.89 -4.22 2.24
CA SER A 136 -20.08 -5.43 2.30
C SER A 136 -18.60 -5.14 1.97
N ILE A 137 -17.69 -6.01 2.45
CA ILE A 137 -16.27 -5.94 2.08
C ILE A 137 -16.09 -6.71 0.77
N PRO A 138 -15.67 -6.07 -0.33
CA PRO A 138 -15.49 -6.74 -1.62
C PRO A 138 -14.34 -7.76 -1.66
N ILE A 139 -13.28 -7.54 -0.87
CA ILE A 139 -12.17 -8.50 -0.76
C ILE A 139 -12.65 -9.71 0.05
N SER A 140 -12.40 -10.92 -0.46
CA SER A 140 -12.77 -12.18 0.20
C SER A 140 -12.11 -12.34 1.57
N SER A 141 -12.74 -13.08 2.47
CA SER A 141 -12.18 -13.35 3.81
C SER A 141 -10.82 -14.04 3.76
N ALA A 142 -10.61 -14.96 2.80
CA ALA A 142 -9.32 -15.61 2.56
C ALA A 142 -8.22 -14.61 2.20
N ALA A 143 -8.51 -13.67 1.30
CA ALA A 143 -7.55 -12.63 0.94
C ALA A 143 -7.36 -11.60 2.07
N GLN A 144 -8.42 -11.21 2.80
CA GLN A 144 -8.32 -10.35 3.98
C GLN A 144 -7.41 -10.95 5.06
N ALA A 145 -7.42 -12.28 5.24
CA ALA A 145 -6.51 -12.97 6.16
C ALA A 145 -5.04 -12.82 5.74
N GLN A 146 -4.77 -12.76 4.43
CA GLN A 146 -3.41 -12.59 3.92
C GLN A 146 -2.94 -11.15 3.77
N ILE A 147 -3.85 -10.17 3.74
CA ILE A 147 -3.46 -8.76 3.89
C ILE A 147 -2.93 -8.55 5.30
N LYS A 148 -1.65 -8.17 5.41
CA LYS A 148 -0.97 -7.94 6.70
C LYS A 148 -0.89 -6.45 7.03
N ALA A 149 -0.68 -5.61 6.02
CA ALA A 149 -0.64 -4.17 6.15
C ALA A 149 -1.36 -3.49 4.97
N ALA A 150 -2.06 -2.41 5.26
CA ALA A 150 -2.68 -1.53 4.29
C ALA A 150 -2.30 -0.07 4.63
N ILE A 151 -1.62 0.58 3.70
CA ILE A 151 -1.14 1.95 3.85
C ILE A 151 -1.90 2.84 2.88
N PHE A 152 -2.61 3.84 3.42
CA PHE A 152 -3.36 4.80 2.64
C PHE A 152 -2.78 6.20 2.89
N MET A 153 -2.38 6.90 1.85
CA MET A 153 -1.75 8.21 1.93
C MET A 153 -2.61 9.24 1.21
N GLY A 154 -3.05 10.27 1.94
CA GLY A 154 -3.93 11.30 1.38
C GLY A 154 -5.32 10.78 1.01
N ASP A 155 -5.84 9.76 1.70
CA ASP A 155 -7.13 9.18 1.37
C ASP A 155 -8.28 10.18 1.59
N PRO A 156 -9.06 10.56 0.55
CA PRO A 156 -10.25 11.41 0.68
C PRO A 156 -11.31 10.91 1.65
N ARG A 157 -11.26 9.64 2.03
CA ARG A 157 -12.15 9.03 3.04
C ARG A 157 -11.72 9.27 4.47
N TYR A 158 -10.59 9.93 4.70
CA TYR A 158 -10.12 10.29 6.03
C TYR A 158 -11.18 11.04 6.83
N ARG A 159 -11.29 10.66 8.10
CA ARG A 159 -12.01 11.43 9.12
C ARG A 159 -11.22 11.39 10.41
N TYR A 160 -11.03 12.56 11.01
CA TYR A 160 -10.45 12.65 12.34
C TYR A 160 -11.19 11.78 13.37
N GLY A 161 -10.43 11.09 14.22
CA GLY A 161 -10.95 10.16 15.23
C GLY A 161 -10.91 8.69 14.81
N GLN A 162 -10.54 8.36 13.57
CA GLN A 162 -10.23 6.99 13.17
C GLN A 162 -9.00 6.47 13.93
N ALA A 163 -9.11 5.29 14.56
CA ALA A 163 -8.04 4.69 15.36
C ALA A 163 -6.75 4.39 14.58
N TYR A 164 -6.86 4.25 13.26
CA TYR A 164 -5.75 4.01 12.31
C TYR A 164 -5.31 5.29 11.57
N GLY A 165 -5.85 6.45 11.94
CA GLY A 165 -5.46 7.75 11.38
C GLY A 165 -4.15 8.25 11.98
N VAL A 166 -3.22 8.66 11.13
CA VAL A 166 -1.92 9.25 11.48
C VAL A 166 -1.78 10.60 10.80
N GLY A 167 -1.25 11.58 11.53
CA GLY A 167 -0.97 12.92 11.01
C GLY A 167 -1.69 14.03 11.74
N THR A 168 -1.59 15.22 11.17
CA THR A 168 -2.00 16.48 11.79
C THR A 168 -3.44 16.88 11.48
N CYS A 169 -4.11 16.23 10.52
CA CYS A 169 -5.48 16.58 10.19
C CYS A 169 -6.42 16.40 11.40
N ARG A 170 -7.23 17.41 11.69
CA ARG A 170 -8.29 17.39 12.72
C ARG A 170 -9.68 17.65 12.12
N ALA A 171 -9.81 17.43 10.81
CA ALA A 171 -11.03 17.58 10.03
C ALA A 171 -11.35 16.28 9.27
N SER A 172 -11.80 16.39 8.02
CA SER A 172 -12.14 15.25 7.18
C SER A 172 -11.98 15.57 5.71
N GLY A 173 -11.81 14.55 4.87
CA GLY A 173 -11.73 14.71 3.42
C GLY A 173 -13.09 14.88 2.76
N PHE A 174 -13.09 15.15 1.44
CA PHE A 174 -14.34 15.39 0.71
C PHE A 174 -15.23 14.15 0.56
N ALA A 175 -14.65 12.94 0.71
CA ALA A 175 -15.35 11.66 0.63
C ALA A 175 -15.34 10.94 1.99
N ALA A 176 -15.25 11.69 3.10
CA ALA A 176 -15.04 11.17 4.42
C ALA A 176 -15.94 9.98 4.79
N ARG A 177 -15.36 8.99 5.49
CA ARG A 177 -16.11 7.94 6.19
C ARG A 177 -17.22 8.55 7.07
N PRO A 178 -18.32 7.82 7.35
CA PRO A 178 -19.27 8.24 8.38
C PRO A 178 -18.59 8.41 9.75
N ALA A 179 -19.09 9.34 10.57
CA ALA A 179 -18.61 9.48 11.94
C ALA A 179 -18.83 8.18 12.72
N GLY A 180 -17.81 7.73 13.46
CA GLY A 180 -17.86 6.46 14.20
C GLY A 180 -17.67 5.20 13.36
N PHE A 181 -17.44 5.31 12.04
CA PHE A 181 -17.11 4.14 11.23
C PHE A 181 -15.87 3.43 11.76
N THR A 182 -15.97 2.10 11.88
CA THR A 182 -14.86 1.24 12.28
C THR A 182 -14.56 0.25 11.16
N CYS A 183 -13.34 0.30 10.62
CA CYS A 183 -12.87 -0.72 9.69
C CYS A 183 -12.72 -2.07 10.43
N PRO A 184 -13.35 -3.17 9.95
CA PRO A 184 -13.27 -4.47 10.62
C PRO A 184 -11.83 -4.98 10.81
N ASN A 185 -10.94 -4.67 9.86
CA ASN A 185 -9.52 -4.97 9.93
C ASN A 185 -8.65 -3.74 10.23
N GLY A 186 -9.19 -2.74 10.93
CA GLY A 186 -8.52 -1.45 11.15
C GLY A 186 -7.16 -1.56 11.83
N SER A 187 -6.90 -2.62 12.60
CA SER A 187 -5.58 -2.88 13.16
C SER A 187 -4.49 -3.08 12.10
N LYS A 188 -4.84 -3.48 10.87
CA LYS A 188 -3.91 -3.67 9.74
C LYS A 188 -3.75 -2.41 8.88
N VAL A 189 -4.40 -1.31 9.24
CA VAL A 189 -4.44 -0.07 8.45
C VAL A 189 -3.58 1.01 9.09
N GLN A 190 -2.90 1.80 8.26
CA GLN A 190 -2.50 3.16 8.59
C GLN A 190 -2.94 4.11 7.49
N LEU A 191 -3.66 5.16 7.89
CA LEU A 191 -4.17 6.19 7.01
C LEU A 191 -3.48 7.52 7.38
N TYR A 192 -2.65 8.03 6.48
CA TYR A 192 -1.88 9.27 6.66
C TYR A 192 -2.61 10.46 6.04
N CYS A 193 -2.85 11.49 6.85
CA CYS A 193 -3.46 12.74 6.40
C CYS A 193 -3.07 13.94 7.30
N ASP A 194 -2.71 15.05 6.67
CA ASP A 194 -2.27 16.27 7.34
C ASP A 194 -3.20 17.45 7.14
N SER A 195 -3.12 18.43 8.05
CA SER A 195 -4.00 19.61 8.08
C SER A 195 -3.91 20.51 6.84
N GLN A 196 -2.78 20.47 6.14
CA GLN A 196 -2.48 21.26 4.95
C GLN A 196 -3.18 20.70 3.71
N ASP A 197 -3.56 19.43 3.74
CA ASP A 197 -4.08 18.70 2.59
C ASP A 197 -5.53 19.13 2.24
N PRO A 198 -5.81 19.55 0.99
CA PRO A 198 -7.13 20.00 0.58
C PRO A 198 -8.11 18.86 0.23
N TYR A 199 -7.65 17.60 0.18
CA TYR A 199 -8.45 16.46 -0.30
C TYR A 199 -8.81 15.48 0.81
N CYS A 200 -7.81 15.05 1.60
CA CYS A 200 -8.06 14.17 2.77
C CYS A 200 -8.38 14.98 4.03
N CYS A 201 -8.07 16.27 4.02
CA CYS A 201 -8.43 17.21 5.06
C CYS A 201 -9.19 18.40 4.43
N ASN A 202 -9.19 19.55 5.10
CA ASN A 202 -9.79 20.79 4.65
C ASN A 202 -8.74 21.92 4.51
N GLY A 203 -7.49 21.54 4.22
CA GLY A 203 -6.40 22.48 3.99
C GLY A 203 -6.48 23.11 2.59
N ASN A 204 -5.37 23.71 2.16
CA ASN A 204 -5.28 24.46 0.91
C ASN A 204 -3.95 24.27 0.16
N ASP A 205 -3.11 23.33 0.58
CA ASP A 205 -1.82 23.03 -0.06
C ASP A 205 -1.86 21.69 -0.81
N ALA A 206 -2.13 21.75 -2.11
CA ALA A 206 -2.14 20.58 -2.97
C ALA A 206 -0.74 19.94 -3.13
N ASN A 207 0.35 20.67 -2.88
CA ASN A 207 1.70 20.09 -2.92
C ASN A 207 1.92 19.17 -1.72
N HIS A 208 1.41 19.54 -0.53
CA HIS A 208 1.49 18.69 0.67
C HIS A 208 0.87 17.32 0.43
N HIS A 209 -0.23 17.26 -0.32
CA HIS A 209 -0.88 16.01 -0.71
C HIS A 209 0.05 15.03 -1.45
N GLN A 210 1.09 15.53 -2.13
CA GLN A 210 2.03 14.71 -2.91
C GLN A 210 3.28 14.27 -2.13
N GLN A 211 3.39 14.64 -0.85
CA GLN A 211 4.61 14.48 -0.06
C GLN A 211 4.56 13.34 0.96
N TYR A 212 3.46 12.59 1.06
CA TYR A 212 3.26 11.65 2.17
C TYR A 212 4.28 10.51 2.23
N VAL A 213 4.82 10.02 1.10
CA VAL A 213 5.91 9.04 1.18
C VAL A 213 7.19 9.68 1.75
N SER A 214 7.47 10.94 1.42
CA SER A 214 8.63 11.66 1.96
C SER A 214 8.47 11.93 3.47
N ILE A 215 7.26 12.28 3.90
CA ILE A 215 6.96 12.62 5.30
C ILE A 215 6.84 11.35 6.16
N TYR A 216 6.10 10.35 5.68
CA TYR A 216 5.67 9.19 6.46
C TYR A 216 6.20 7.84 5.98
N GLY A 217 6.98 7.77 4.90
CA GLY A 217 7.47 6.50 4.34
C GLY A 217 8.20 5.62 5.36
N SER A 218 9.06 6.22 6.20
CA SER A 218 9.75 5.50 7.29
C SER A 218 8.78 4.96 8.35
N GLN A 219 7.76 5.75 8.72
CA GLN A 219 6.73 5.31 9.67
C GLN A 219 5.87 4.18 9.09
N ALA A 220 5.49 4.30 7.81
CA ALA A 220 4.75 3.28 7.09
C ALA A 220 5.55 1.97 7.00
N MET A 221 6.85 2.05 6.68
CA MET A 221 7.74 0.89 6.65
C MET A 221 7.90 0.23 8.03
N THR A 222 7.95 1.02 9.10
CA THR A 222 7.98 0.50 10.48
C THR A 222 6.73 -0.31 10.79
N PHE A 223 5.56 0.21 10.42
CA PHE A 223 4.30 -0.51 10.58
C PHE A 223 4.24 -1.77 9.72
N ILE A 224 4.58 -1.68 8.43
CA ILE A 224 4.61 -2.82 7.51
C ILE A 224 5.49 -3.93 8.08
N ARG A 225 6.70 -3.61 8.55
CA ARG A 225 7.62 -4.56 9.16
C ARG A 225 7.02 -5.26 10.37
N ALA A 226 6.40 -4.51 11.29
CA ALA A 226 5.75 -5.08 12.45
C ALA A 226 4.63 -6.07 12.06
N ARG A 227 3.86 -5.76 11.01
CA ARG A 227 2.75 -6.61 10.54
C ARG A 227 3.20 -7.89 9.84
N LEU A 228 4.23 -7.79 9.00
CA LEU A 228 4.81 -8.94 8.31
C LEU A 228 5.51 -9.88 9.31
N ASN A 229 6.25 -9.34 10.29
CA ASN A 229 6.96 -10.14 11.28
C ASN A 229 6.01 -10.83 12.28
N ALA A 230 4.92 -10.17 12.69
CA ALA A 230 3.90 -10.77 13.55
C ALA A 230 3.18 -11.96 12.91
N SER A 231 3.32 -12.15 11.59
CA SER A 231 2.66 -13.21 10.83
C SER A 231 3.55 -14.44 10.58
N GLY A 232 4.78 -14.49 11.15
CA GLY A 232 5.65 -15.67 11.09
C GLY A 232 6.37 -15.92 9.76
N GLY A 233 6.38 -14.94 8.85
CA GLY A 233 7.07 -15.06 7.56
C GLY A 233 8.57 -14.85 7.68
N GLY A 234 9.31 -15.91 7.99
CA GLY A 234 10.77 -15.95 7.97
C GLY A 234 11.34 -15.74 6.57
N GLY A 235 11.64 -14.48 6.22
CA GLY A 235 12.72 -14.13 5.31
C GLY A 235 13.89 -13.62 6.16
N THR A 236 15.11 -14.06 5.89
CA THR A 236 16.31 -13.67 6.63
C THR A 236 16.43 -12.15 6.74
N GLU A 237 16.31 -11.68 7.97
CA GLU A 237 16.42 -10.29 8.42
C GLU A 237 17.83 -9.73 8.15
N PRO A 238 17.98 -8.53 7.53
CA PRO A 238 19.17 -7.70 7.72
C PRO A 238 19.18 -7.15 9.16
N PRO A 239 20.32 -7.18 9.87
CA PRO A 239 20.36 -6.93 11.31
C PRO A 239 19.80 -5.55 11.68
N ALA A 240 18.93 -5.53 12.68
CA ALA A 240 18.37 -4.31 13.26
C ALA A 240 19.49 -3.38 13.77
N PRO A 241 19.43 -2.06 13.49
CA PRO A 241 20.32 -1.11 14.15
C PRO A 241 19.89 -0.94 15.60
N THR A 242 20.82 -1.21 16.51
CA THR A 242 20.65 -1.04 17.95
C THR A 242 20.47 0.44 18.26
N THR A 243 19.30 0.82 18.77
CA THR A 243 19.05 2.17 19.30
C THR A 243 19.61 2.30 20.70
N THR A 244 20.76 2.96 20.84
CA THR A 244 21.16 3.60 22.10
C THR A 244 20.56 5.00 22.18
N SER A 245 19.74 5.21 23.22
CA SER A 245 19.24 6.52 23.63
C SER A 245 20.39 7.49 23.92
N GLY A 246 20.39 8.64 23.26
CA GLY A 246 21.31 9.74 23.51
C GLY A 246 20.67 11.07 23.15
N SER A 247 20.38 11.87 24.17
CA SER A 247 19.92 13.25 24.09
C SER A 247 21.06 14.18 23.63
N GLY A 248 20.76 15.24 22.86
CA GLY A 248 21.67 16.37 22.62
C GLY A 248 21.89 16.72 21.15
N GLY A 249 21.56 17.97 20.78
CA GLY A 249 21.57 18.48 19.41
C GLY A 249 22.92 18.87 18.80
N GLY A 250 22.85 19.41 17.58
CA GLY A 250 23.94 20.10 16.91
C GLY A 250 24.33 19.45 15.58
N GLY A 251 24.30 20.25 14.50
CA GLY A 251 24.49 19.84 13.12
C GLY A 251 25.74 19.00 12.80
N GLY A 252 25.59 18.16 11.77
CA GLY A 252 26.69 17.52 11.06
C GLY A 252 27.17 16.21 11.69
N GLY A 253 26.54 15.09 11.34
CA GLY A 253 27.07 13.79 11.78
C GLY A 253 26.20 12.61 11.40
N THR A 254 26.40 12.09 10.18
CA THR A 254 26.13 10.75 9.62
C THR A 254 25.53 10.88 8.23
N CYS A 255 26.04 10.08 7.29
CA CYS A 255 25.45 9.99 5.95
C CYS A 255 24.07 9.34 6.02
N SER A 256 23.18 9.71 5.10
CA SER A 256 21.87 9.10 5.00
C SER A 256 22.01 7.60 4.75
N ALA A 257 21.13 6.79 5.35
CA ALA A 257 21.06 5.37 5.05
C ALA A 257 20.85 5.15 3.53
N LEU A 258 21.20 3.98 3.00
CA LEU A 258 20.74 3.60 1.67
C LEU A 258 19.21 3.74 1.61
N TRP A 259 18.69 4.38 0.56
CA TRP A 259 17.30 4.81 0.34
C TRP A 259 16.80 5.97 1.21
N GLY A 260 17.65 6.56 2.04
CA GLY A 260 17.37 7.81 2.77
C GLY A 260 17.50 9.05 1.88
N GLN A 261 16.81 10.13 2.25
CA GLN A 261 16.99 11.42 1.57
C GLN A 261 18.39 11.96 1.85
N CYS A 262 19.09 12.34 0.80
CA CYS A 262 20.46 12.85 0.84
C CYS A 262 20.60 14.21 0.15
N GLY A 263 19.49 14.87 -0.16
CA GLY A 263 19.51 16.16 -0.85
C GLY A 263 18.14 16.61 -1.30
N GLY A 264 18.11 17.80 -1.91
CA GLY A 264 16.90 18.49 -2.33
C GLY A 264 16.85 19.93 -1.83
N ASN A 265 16.16 20.80 -2.55
CA ASN A 265 15.93 22.18 -2.14
C ASN A 265 15.26 22.23 -0.76
N GLY A 266 15.83 23.00 0.17
CA GLY A 266 15.35 23.11 1.55
C GLY A 266 15.73 21.95 2.49
N TRP A 267 16.44 20.93 2.01
CA TRP A 267 16.93 19.83 2.85
C TRP A 267 18.07 20.30 3.76
N SER A 268 17.92 20.09 5.08
CA SER A 268 18.92 20.42 6.11
C SER A 268 19.60 19.18 6.72
N GLY A 269 19.28 17.99 6.21
CA GLY A 269 19.86 16.73 6.68
C GLY A 269 21.13 16.32 5.94
N PRO A 270 21.54 15.04 6.05
CA PRO A 270 22.76 14.54 5.43
C PRO A 270 22.77 14.72 3.92
N THR A 271 23.92 15.10 3.36
CA THR A 271 24.13 15.26 1.90
C THR A 271 24.95 14.12 1.27
N CYS A 272 25.30 13.12 2.08
CA CYS A 272 26.07 11.95 1.68
C CYS A 272 25.29 10.67 1.98
N CYS A 273 25.72 9.56 1.38
CA CYS A 273 25.13 8.25 1.54
C CYS A 273 26.08 7.31 2.26
N SER A 274 25.58 6.64 3.29
CA SER A 274 26.33 5.61 4.04
C SER A 274 26.65 4.39 3.17
N SER A 275 25.84 4.18 2.13
CA SER A 275 26.07 3.24 1.04
C SER A 275 25.40 3.79 -0.23
N GLY A 276 26.00 3.53 -1.39
CA GLY A 276 25.52 4.02 -2.68
C GLY A 276 25.83 5.50 -2.96
N SER A 277 25.15 6.07 -3.93
CA SER A 277 25.30 7.47 -4.36
C SER A 277 24.02 8.27 -4.16
N CYS A 278 24.18 9.54 -3.80
CA CYS A 278 23.04 10.45 -3.68
C CYS A 278 22.56 10.86 -5.07
N ASN A 279 21.43 10.31 -5.50
CA ASN A 279 20.86 10.56 -6.82
C ASN A 279 19.66 11.50 -6.74
N LYS A 280 19.70 12.57 -7.53
CA LYS A 280 18.60 13.53 -7.63
C LYS A 280 17.40 12.88 -8.31
N VAL A 281 16.26 12.84 -7.62
CA VAL A 281 14.97 12.37 -8.17
C VAL A 281 14.19 13.57 -8.73
N ASN A 282 14.16 14.67 -7.98
CA ASN A 282 13.61 15.96 -8.42
C ASN A 282 14.31 17.11 -7.68
N ASP A 283 13.92 18.36 -7.94
CA ASP A 283 14.54 19.54 -7.34
C ASP A 283 14.50 19.57 -5.80
N TRP A 284 13.53 18.91 -5.18
CA TRP A 284 13.29 18.91 -3.75
C TRP A 284 13.70 17.60 -3.07
N TYR A 285 14.11 16.59 -3.84
CA TYR A 285 14.41 15.25 -3.33
C TYR A 285 15.54 14.57 -4.08
N SER A 286 16.59 14.22 -3.34
CA SER A 286 17.66 13.31 -3.76
C SER A 286 17.74 12.15 -2.78
N GLN A 287 17.96 10.94 -3.27
CA GLN A 287 17.92 9.72 -2.46
C GLN A 287 19.23 8.93 -2.60
N CYS A 288 19.67 8.32 -1.51
CA CYS A 288 20.73 7.33 -1.57
C CYS A 288 20.26 6.09 -2.30
N VAL A 289 20.89 5.75 -3.41
CA VAL A 289 20.58 4.54 -4.18
C VAL A 289 21.91 3.85 -4.52
N ASN A 290 21.88 2.54 -4.76
CA ASN A 290 23.11 1.76 -5.05
C ASN A 290 23.82 2.24 -6.32
#